data_AF-W8T7M9-F1
#
_entry.id   AF-W8T7M9-F1
#
_cell.length_a   1.000
_cell.length_b   1.000
_cell.length_c   1.000
_cell.angle_alpha   90.00
_cell.angle_beta   90.00
_cell.angle_gamma   90.00
#
_symmetry.space_group_name_H-M   'P 1'
#
loop_
_entity.id
_entity.type
_entity.pdbx_description
1 polymer ?
#
loop_
_entity_poly.entity_id
_entity_poly.type
_entity_poly.pdbx_seq_one_letter_code
_entity_poly.pdbx_strand_id
1 'polypeptide(L)' 'MRTKELKAIKKKIEELREHINRYIEYPDIFEEELLTTSRQLDKYINEYMRRSMPS' A
#
# COMPACT_ATOMS: atom_id res chain seq x y z
N MET A 1 9.38 -10.93 16.36
CA MET A 1 9.80 -10.18 15.15
C MET A 1 8.67 -10.06 14.13
N ARG A 2 8.00 -11.15 13.74
CA ARG A 2 6.87 -11.19 12.78
C ARG A 2 5.78 -10.11 12.99
N THR A 3 5.41 -9.82 14.24
CA THR A 3 4.43 -8.76 14.56
C THR A 3 4.92 -7.34 14.26
N LYS A 4 6.24 -7.06 14.41
CA LYS A 4 6.80 -5.74 14.09
C LYS A 4 6.81 -5.52 12.57
N GLU A 5 7.17 -6.55 11.81
CA GLU A 5 7.15 -6.50 10.34
C GLU A 5 5.73 -6.32 9.80
N LEU A 6 4.75 -7.06 10.33
CA LEU A 6 3.34 -6.89 9.96
C LEU A 6 2.82 -5.48 10.28
N LYS A 7 3.22 -4.90 11.42
CA LYS A 7 2.88 -3.51 11.75
C LYS A 7 3.51 -2.52 10.78
N ALA A 8 4.75 -2.74 10.35
CA ALA A 8 5.42 -1.89 9.37
C ALA A 8 4.74 -1.96 8.00
N ILE A 9 4.39 -3.17 7.53
CA ILE A 9 3.67 -3.37 6.27
C ILE A 9 2.29 -2.70 6.35
N LYS A 10 1.56 -2.88 7.46
CA LYS A 10 0.26 -2.22 7.66
C LYS A 10 0.39 -0.70 7.61
N LYS A 11 1.40 -0.12 8.28
CA LYS A 11 1.66 1.32 8.20
C LYS A 11 1.91 1.76 6.76
N LYS A 12 2.66 0.99 5.99
CA LYS A 12 2.96 1.32 4.59
C LYS A 12 1.73 1.28 3.69
N ILE A 13 0.82 0.32 3.94
CA ILE A 13 -0.47 0.24 3.26
C ILE A 13 -1.31 1.50 3.53
N GLU A 14 -1.38 1.97 4.77
CA GLU A 14 -2.12 3.19 5.12
C GLU A 14 -1.49 4.44 4.47
N GLU A 15 -0.17 4.59 4.48
CA GLU A 15 0.53 5.69 3.79
C GLU A 15 0.20 5.71 2.29
N LEU A 16 0.24 4.56 1.62
CA LEU A 16 -0.09 4.46 0.18
C LEU A 16 -1.56 4.77 -0.10
N ARG A 17 -2.48 4.40 0.80
CA ARG A 17 -3.90 4.78 0.69
C ARG A 17 -4.08 6.29 0.80
N GLU A 18 -3.39 6.95 1.71
CA GLU A 18 -3.42 8.42 1.82
C GLU A 18 -2.87 9.10 0.55
N HIS A 19 -1.80 8.56 -0.03
CA HIS A 19 -1.27 9.06 -1.30
C HIS A 19 -2.27 8.93 -2.44
N ILE A 20 -2.88 7.74 -2.61
CA ILE A 20 -3.93 7.53 -3.61
C ILE A 20 -5.08 8.52 -3.40
N ASN A 21 -5.55 8.69 -2.16
CA ASN A 21 -6.64 9.62 -1.85
C ASN A 21 -6.32 11.07 -2.25
N ARG A 22 -5.05 11.50 -2.17
CA ARG A 22 -4.64 12.83 -2.66
C ARG A 22 -4.55 12.88 -4.18
N TYR A 23 -4.03 11.84 -4.82
CA TYR A 23 -3.85 11.83 -6.26
C TYR A 23 -5.18 11.71 -7.03
N ILE A 24 -6.19 11.01 -6.48
CA ILE A 24 -7.52 10.92 -7.10
C ILE A 24 -8.26 12.27 -7.13
N GLU A 25 -7.83 13.27 -6.34
CA GLU A 25 -8.39 14.62 -6.42
C GLU A 25 -7.96 15.33 -7.72
N TYR A 26 -6.83 14.93 -8.30
CA TYR A 26 -6.26 15.51 -9.52
C TYR A 26 -5.72 14.42 -10.47
N PRO A 27 -6.60 13.54 -10.99
CA PRO A 27 -6.18 12.35 -11.72
C PRO A 27 -5.44 12.69 -13.03
N ASP A 28 -5.77 13.82 -13.67
CA ASP A 28 -5.12 14.28 -14.90
C ASP A 28 -3.66 14.71 -14.68
N ILE A 29 -3.29 15.05 -13.43
CA ILE A 29 -1.94 15.48 -13.06
C ILE A 29 -1.12 14.29 -12.54
N PHE A 30 -1.77 13.36 -11.85
CA PHE A 30 -1.11 12.28 -11.09
C PHE A 30 -1.45 10.88 -11.61
N GLU A 31 -1.76 10.72 -12.90
CA GLU A 31 -2.12 9.42 -13.49
C GLU A 31 -1.02 8.37 -13.26
N GLU A 32 0.24 8.73 -13.50
CA GLU A 32 1.39 7.82 -13.32
C GLU A 32 1.63 7.48 -11.85
N GLU A 33 1.52 8.48 -10.96
CA GLU A 33 1.62 8.28 -9.51
C GLU A 33 0.48 7.43 -8.98
N LEU A 34 -0.75 7.57 -9.49
CA LEU A 34 -1.88 6.71 -9.16
C LEU A 34 -1.60 5.26 -9.53
N LEU A 35 -1.18 5.01 -10.77
CA LEU A 35 -0.86 3.67 -11.25
C LEU A 35 0.28 3.04 -10.47
N THR A 36 1.34 3.80 -10.22
CA THR A 36 2.52 3.33 -9.48
C THR A 36 2.19 3.05 -8.02
N THR A 37 1.49 3.96 -7.36
CA THR A 37 1.10 3.83 -5.95
C THR A 37 0.11 2.68 -5.76
N SER A 38 -0.83 2.51 -6.70
CA SER A 38 -1.76 1.37 -6.72
C SER A 38 -1.03 0.03 -6.82
N ARG A 39 -0.07 -0.11 -7.75
CA ARG A 39 0.77 -1.33 -7.87
C ARG A 39 1.58 -1.61 -6.60
N GLN A 40 2.10 -0.57 -5.96
CA GLN A 40 2.81 -0.72 -4.69
C GLN A 40 1.88 -1.17 -3.56
N LEU A 41 0.67 -0.60 -3.50
CA LEU A 41 -0.35 -0.99 -2.52
C LEU A 41 -0.70 -2.47 -2.66
N ASP A 42 -0.95 -2.95 -3.88
CA ASP A 42 -1.21 -4.37 -4.16
C ASP A 42 -0.07 -5.27 -3.70
N LYS A 43 1.19 -4.87 -3.96
CA LYS A 43 2.37 -5.62 -3.51
C LYS A 43 2.39 -5.76 -1.99
N TYR A 44 2.16 -4.67 -1.25
CA TYR A 44 2.19 -4.70 0.21
C TYR A 44 1.00 -5.42 0.83
N ILE A 45 -0.20 -5.33 0.23
CA ILE A 45 -1.37 -6.11 0.66
C ILE A 45 -1.06 -7.60 0.50
N ASN A 46 -0.54 -8.02 -0.65
CA ASN A 46 -0.17 -9.41 -0.89
C ASN A 46 0.92 -9.89 0.07
N GLU A 47 1.91 -9.05 0.38
CA GLU A 47 2.93 -9.38 1.38
C GLU A 47 2.35 -9.50 2.78
N TYR A 48 1.45 -8.60 3.16
CA TYR A 48 0.75 -8.65 4.43
C TYR A 48 -0.03 -9.96 4.58
N MET A 49 -0.81 -10.35 3.56
CA MET A 49 -1.59 -11.59 3.55
C MET A 49 -0.69 -12.83 3.68
N ARG A 50 0.40 -12.91 2.90
CA ARG A 50 1.35 -14.03 2.99
C ARG A 50 1.97 -14.16 4.38
N ARG A 51 2.28 -13.05 5.03
CA ARG A 51 2.92 -13.05 6.35
C ARG A 51 1.93 -13.18 7.51
N SER A 52 0.67 -12.78 7.33
CA SER A 52 -0.39 -12.83 8.35
C SER A 52 -1.05 -14.20 8.45
N MET A 53 -1.05 -14.98 7.37
CA MET A 53 -1.54 -16.36 7.40
C MET A 53 -0.55 -17.28 8.14
N PRO A 54 -1.00 -18.08 9.12
CA PRO A 54 -0.18 -19.16 9.65
C PRO A 54 0.06 -20.19 8.54
N SER A 55 1.32 -20.59 8.39
CA SER A 55 1.76 -21.65 7.49
C SER A 55 1.33 -23.01 8.02
#